data_AF-W1XTI8-F1
#
_entry.id   AF-W1XTI8-F1
#
_cell.length_a   1.000
_cell.length_b   1.000
_cell.length_c   1.000
_cell.angle_alpha   90.00
_cell.angle_beta   90.00
_cell.angle_gamma   90.00
#
_symmetry.space_group_name_H-M   'P 1'
#
loop_
_entity.id
_entity.type
_entity.pdbx_description
1 polymer ?
#
loop_
_entity_poly.entity_id
_entity_poly.type
_entity_poly.pdbx_seq_one_letter_code
_entity_poly.pdbx_strand_id
1 'polypeptide(L)' 'MKQAILVVAFGSTVDSAREHNIDSVVEHIRKSYPDYTVELAFSSRIIVKRLRERGIEIPT' A
#
# COMPACT_ATOMS: atom_id res chain seq x y z
N MET A 1 0.33 13.17 -21.00
CA MET A 1 -0.76 12.80 -20.06
C MET A 1 -0.13 12.32 -18.78
N LYS A 2 -0.65 12.66 -17.60
CA LYS A 2 -0.17 12.09 -16.33
C LYS A 2 -0.76 10.69 -16.15
N GLN A 3 0.06 9.71 -15.79
CA GLN A 3 -0.35 8.32 -15.60
C GLN A 3 -0.03 7.88 -14.17
N ALA A 4 -0.84 6.95 -13.64
CA ALA A 4 -0.69 6.45 -12.28
C ALA A 4 -1.06 4.96 -12.21
N ILE A 5 -0.51 4.27 -11.21
CA ILE A 5 -0.81 2.89 -10.84
C ILE A 5 -1.31 2.92 -9.39
N LEU A 6 -2.52 2.42 -9.16
CA LEU A 6 -3.05 2.19 -7.81
C LEU A 6 -2.91 0.70 -7.48
N VAL A 7 -2.05 0.39 -6.52
CA VAL A 7 -1.93 -0.96 -5.97
C VAL A 7 -2.95 -1.11 -4.84
N VAL A 8 -3.85 -2.09 -4.98
CA VAL A 8 -4.86 -2.37 -3.95
C VAL A 8 -4.56 -3.73 -3.32
N ALA A 9 -4.28 -3.75 -2.02
CA ALA A 9 -4.08 -4.96 -1.24
C ALA A 9 -5.24 -5.18 -0.25
N PHE A 10 -5.42 -6.40 0.25
CA PHE A 10 -6.31 -6.60 1.40
C PHE A 10 -5.80 -5.84 2.63
N GLY A 11 -4.49 -5.83 2.85
CA GLY A 11 -3.82 -5.15 3.97
C GLY A 11 -3.44 -6.10 5.10
N SER A 12 -2.53 -5.66 5.98
CA SER A 12 -2.11 -6.39 7.18
C SER A 12 -1.89 -5.43 8.35
N THR A 13 -2.12 -5.92 9.56
CA THR A 13 -1.73 -5.22 10.82
C THR A 13 -0.42 -5.74 11.39
N VAL A 14 0.16 -6.79 10.79
CA VAL A 14 1.48 -7.32 11.16
C VAL A 14 2.54 -6.59 10.34
N ASP A 15 3.42 -5.86 11.01
CA ASP A 15 4.37 -4.94 10.37
C ASP A 15 5.31 -5.66 9.40
N SER A 16 5.90 -6.77 9.84
CA SER A 16 6.79 -7.57 8.99
C SER A 16 6.07 -8.15 7.77
N ALA A 17 4.79 -8.49 7.89
CA ALA A 17 4.01 -8.97 6.75
C ALA A 17 3.71 -7.84 5.77
N ARG A 18 3.45 -6.62 6.26
CA ARG A 18 3.27 -5.43 5.41
C ARG A 18 4.58 -5.12 4.68
N GLU A 19 5.69 -5.02 5.40
CA GLU A 19 7.00 -4.61 4.87
C GLU A 19 7.55 -5.62 3.85
N HIS A 20 7.62 -6.90 4.21
CA HIS A 20 8.27 -7.92 3.38
C HIS A 20 7.40 -8.44 2.24
N ASN A 21 6.09 -8.15 2.22
CA ASN A 21 5.20 -8.64 1.17
C ASN A 21 4.54 -7.49 0.41
N ILE A 22 3.77 -6.65 1.10
CA ILE A 22 2.99 -5.60 0.44
C ILE A 22 3.91 -4.49 -0.05
N ASP A 23 4.69 -3.89 0.85
CA ASP A 23 5.55 -2.75 0.52
C ASP A 23 6.65 -3.17 -0.46
N SER A 24 7.19 -4.39 -0.31
CA SER A 24 8.16 -4.97 -1.25
C SER A 24 7.61 -5.10 -2.68
N VAL A 25 6.35 -5.48 -2.86
CA VAL A 25 5.69 -5.52 -4.18
C VAL A 25 5.46 -4.12 -4.73
N VAL A 26 4.98 -3.18 -3.90
CA VAL A 26 4.77 -1.78 -4.32
C VAL A 26 6.09 -1.15 -4.77
N GLU A 27 7.18 -1.39 -4.05
CA GLU A 27 8.50 -0.89 -4.42
C GLU A 27 9.04 -1.54 -5.70
N HIS A 28 8.74 -2.83 -5.93
CA HIS A 28 9.07 -3.45 -7.20
C HIS A 28 8.32 -2.80 -8.37
N ILE A 29 7.04 -2.46 -8.18
CA ILE A 29 6.24 -1.75 -9.20
C ILE A 29 6.79 -0.33 -9.43
N ARG A 30 7.11 0.43 -8.37
CA ARG A 30 7.75 1.76 -8.47
C ARG A 30 9.03 1.72 -9.29
N LYS A 31 9.89 0.74 -9.03
CA LYS A 31 11.15 0.55 -9.78
C LYS A 31 10.93 0.16 -11.23
N SER A 32 9.86 -0.58 -11.52
CA SER A 32 9.53 -1.04 -12.87
C SER A 32 8.84 0.05 -13.72
N TYR A 33 8.19 1.02 -13.07
CA TYR A 33 7.43 2.10 -13.71
C TYR A 33 7.82 3.47 -13.15
N PRO A 34 9.08 3.93 -13.34
CA PRO A 34 9.58 5.15 -12.70
C PRO A 34 8.87 6.44 -13.15
N ASP A 35 8.25 6.45 -14.33
CA ASP A 35 7.53 7.60 -14.87
C ASP A 35 6.07 7.69 -14.39
N TYR A 36 5.59 6.70 -13.62
CA TYR A 36 4.22 6.60 -13.15
C TYR A 36 4.15 6.97 -11.66
N THR A 37 3.10 7.70 -11.27
CA THR A 37 2.75 7.81 -9.84
C THR A 37 2.24 6.46 -9.35
N VAL A 38 2.86 5.88 -8.31
CA VAL A 38 2.44 4.59 -7.74
C VAL A 38 1.98 4.77 -6.29
N GLU A 39 0.70 4.51 -6.05
CA GLU A 39 0.03 4.65 -4.76
C GLU A 39 -0.46 3.30 -4.23
N LEU A 40 -0.65 3.21 -2.91
CA LEU A 40 -1.15 2.02 -2.21
C LEU A 40 -2.47 2.32 -1.50
N ALA A 41 -3.46 1.45 -1.66
CA ALA A 41 -4.70 1.45 -0.88
C ALA A 41 -5.02 0.05 -0.31
N PHE A 42 -5.70 0.02 0.84
CA PHE A 42 -6.15 -1.22 1.49
C PHE A 42 -7.67 -1.37 1.41
N SER A 43 -8.15 -2.50 0.90
CA SER A 43 -9.59 -2.77 0.78
C SER A 43 -10.24 -3.18 2.11
N SER A 44 -9.46 -3.68 3.08
CA SER A 44 -9.99 -4.13 4.37
C SER A 44 -10.16 -2.97 5.36
N ARG A 45 -11.42 -2.56 5.55
CA ARG A 45 -11.78 -1.49 6.51
C ARG A 45 -11.35 -1.78 7.95
N ILE A 46 -11.33 -3.04 8.38
CA ILE A 46 -10.89 -3.42 9.73
C ILE A 46 -9.38 -3.28 9.90
N ILE A 47 -8.60 -3.58 8.86
CA ILE A 47 -7.14 -3.38 8.88
C ILE A 47 -6.83 -1.89 8.91
N VAL A 48 -7.43 -1.11 8.01
CA VAL A 48 -7.23 0.35 7.96
C VAL A 48 -7.58 0.99 9.29
N LYS A 49 -8.72 0.62 9.90
CA LYS A 49 -9.10 1.12 11.23
C LYS A 49 -8.02 0.85 12.29
N ARG A 50 -7.52 -0.39 12.38
CA ARG A 50 -6.48 -0.77 13.36
C ARG A 50 -5.15 -0.07 13.12
N LEU A 51 -4.81 0.20 11.86
CA LEU A 51 -3.59 0.96 11.53
C LEU A 51 -3.73 2.43 11.91
N ARG A 52 -4.90 3.06 11.67
CA ARG A 52 -5.17 4.44 12.12
C ARG A 52 -5.09 4.59 13.62
N GLU A 53 -5.60 3.62 14.38
CA GLU A 53 -5.46 3.57 15.86
C GLU A 53 -3.98 3.54 16.31
N ARG A 54 -3.07 3.09 15.44
CA ARG A 54 -1.61 3.08 15.65
C ARG A 54 -0.91 4.31 15.05
N GLY A 55 -1.66 5.29 14.52
CA GLY A 55 -1.11 6.46 13.84
C GLY A 55 -0.62 6.21 12.41
N ILE A 56 -0.98 5.09 11.80
CA ILE A 56 -0.60 4.72 10.43
C ILE A 56 -1.80 4.95 9.50
N GLU A 57 -1.69 5.94 8.63
CA GLU A 57 -2.72 6.25 7.63
C GLU A 57 -2.43 5.55 6.30
N ILE A 58 -3.35 4.69 5.87
CA ILE A 58 -3.36 4.09 4.52
C ILE A 58 -4.74 4.35 3.89
N PRO A 59 -4.80 4.86 2.64
CA PRO A 59 -6.06 5.06 1.92
C PRO A 59 -6.89 3.78 1.78
N THR A 60 -8.21 3.93 1.74
CA THR A 60 -9.17 2.87 1.42
C THR A 60 -9.72 3.12 0.03
#